data_AF-A0A377ZGY3-F1
#
_entry.id   AF-A0A377ZGY3-F1
#
_cell.length_a   1.000
_cell.length_b   1.000
_cell.length_c   1.000
_cell.angle_alpha   90.00
_cell.angle_beta   90.00
_cell.angle_gamma   90.00
#
_symmetry.space_group_name_H-M   'P 1'
#
loop_
_entity.id
_entity.type
_entity.pdbx_description
1 polymer ?
#
loop_
_entity_poly.entity_id
_entity_poly.type
_entity_poly.pdbx_seq_one_letter_code
_entity_poly.pdbx_strand_id
1 'polypeptide(L)'
;MKTLHLDLRAREGVNNNAKGASLATVVRIYQLKDRQAFDNTDYPSLFAGDGQALQADRVAEKDVRLRPGESVTVDMPMETSAQFVAVAAMFIDPDLTQNSWRLVLTRDELDPARPRIIEASQNQLTLHPFKEK
;
A
#
# COMPACT_ATOMS: atom_id res chain seq x y z
N MET A 1 -6.56 -2.48 18.31
CA MET A 1 -5.12 -2.50 17.97
C MET A 1 -4.54 -1.10 18.18
N LYS A 2 -3.32 -0.97 18.72
CA LYS A 2 -2.65 0.33 18.95
C LYS A 2 -1.61 0.68 17.89
N THR A 3 -0.98 -0.33 17.30
CA THR A 3 0.08 -0.19 16.30
C THR A 3 -0.32 -1.00 15.08
N LEU A 4 -0.22 -0.40 13.89
CA LEU A 4 -0.31 -1.09 12.62
C LEU A 4 1.05 -1.73 12.31
N HIS A 5 1.02 -3.03 12.02
CA HIS A 5 2.19 -3.82 11.63
C HIS A 5 2.06 -4.26 10.17
N LEU A 6 2.94 -3.78 9.30
CA LEU A 6 3.07 -4.24 7.91
C LEU A 6 4.49 -4.70 7.62
N ASP A 7 4.63 -5.65 6.73
CA ASP A 7 5.91 -6.08 6.17
C ASP A 7 5.82 -5.94 4.65
N LEU A 8 6.49 -4.92 4.12
CA LEU A 8 6.50 -4.61 2.70
C LEU A 8 7.72 -5.28 2.05
N ARG A 9 7.49 -6.12 1.05
CA ARG A 9 8.55 -6.92 0.40
C ARG A 9 8.59 -6.64 -1.08
N ALA A 10 9.68 -6.09 -1.58
CA ALA A 10 9.92 -5.94 -3.00
C ALA A 10 10.66 -7.16 -3.55
N ARG A 11 10.14 -7.74 -4.64
CA ARG A 11 10.90 -8.71 -5.43
C ARG A 11 11.97 -8.00 -6.25
N GLU A 12 12.98 -8.74 -6.69
CA GLU A 12 14.05 -8.22 -7.56
C GLU A 12 13.48 -7.53 -8.81
N GLY A 13 12.42 -8.11 -9.39
CA GLY A 13 11.74 -7.57 -10.57
C GLY A 13 10.68 -6.51 -10.27
N VAL A 14 10.79 -5.70 -9.23
CA VAL A 14 9.79 -4.66 -8.90
C VAL A 14 9.94 -3.42 -9.77
N ASN A 15 8.81 -2.75 -10.03
CA ASN A 15 8.70 -1.48 -10.75
C ASN A 15 9.47 -1.50 -12.09
N ASN A 16 9.29 -2.59 -12.85
CA ASN A 16 10.03 -2.80 -14.08
C ASN A 16 9.53 -1.86 -15.17
N ASN A 17 10.46 -1.18 -15.84
CA ASN A 17 10.14 -0.39 -17.02
C ASN A 17 10.07 -1.25 -18.30
N ALA A 18 9.67 -0.65 -19.42
CA ALA A 18 9.55 -1.31 -20.72
C ALA A 18 10.87 -1.95 -21.25
N LYS A 19 12.03 -1.60 -20.68
CA LYS A 19 13.34 -2.20 -21.01
C LYS A 19 13.72 -3.36 -20.07
N GLY A 20 12.85 -3.72 -19.12
CA GLY A 20 13.08 -4.78 -18.14
C GLY A 20 13.95 -4.36 -16.95
N ALA A 21 14.28 -3.07 -16.79
CA ALA A 21 15.05 -2.60 -15.65
C ALA A 21 14.14 -2.39 -14.43
N SER A 22 14.52 -2.99 -13.31
CA SER A 22 13.83 -2.86 -12.03
C SER A 22 14.21 -1.58 -11.32
N LEU A 23 13.22 -0.86 -10.81
CA LEU A 23 13.40 0.46 -10.21
C LEU A 23 12.90 0.46 -8.77
N ALA A 24 13.36 1.43 -7.98
CA ALA A 24 12.70 1.68 -6.70
C ALA A 24 11.27 2.18 -6.93
N THR A 25 10.36 1.87 -6.02
CA THR A 25 9.00 2.42 -5.97
C THR A 25 8.75 3.07 -4.61
N VAL A 26 7.74 3.94 -4.55
CA VAL A 26 7.20 4.45 -3.29
C VAL A 26 5.87 3.75 -3.04
N VAL A 27 5.74 3.17 -1.87
CA VAL A 27 4.49 2.63 -1.35
C VAL A 27 3.95 3.61 -0.32
N ARG A 28 2.75 4.14 -0.58
CA ARG A 28 2.03 5.03 0.32
C ARG A 28 0.99 4.23 1.09
N ILE A 29 1.02 4.37 2.40
CA ILE A 29 0.09 3.75 3.34
C ILE A 29 -0.80 4.85 3.88
N TYR A 30 -2.11 4.66 3.76
CA TYR A 30 -3.14 5.52 4.31
C TYR A 30 -3.90 4.80 5.41
N GLN A 31 -4.22 5.52 6.47
CA GLN A 31 -5.29 5.13 7.38
C GLN A 31 -6.51 5.97 7.07
N LEU A 32 -7.65 5.32 6.83
CA LEU A 32 -8.88 5.96 6.36
C LEU A 32 -10.06 5.67 7.29
N LYS A 33 -10.95 6.65 7.44
CA LYS A 33 -12.26 6.48 8.07
C LYS A 33 -13.21 5.69 7.16
N ASP A 34 -13.22 6.04 5.87
CA ASP A 34 -14.00 5.39 4.82
C ASP A 34 -13.10 5.14 3.58
N ARG A 35 -13.43 4.11 2.78
CA ARG A 35 -12.62 3.69 1.62
C ARG A 35 -13.20 4.12 0.27
N GLN A 36 -14.43 4.62 0.21
CA GLN A 36 -15.14 4.86 -1.05
C GLN A 36 -14.41 5.86 -1.95
N ALA A 37 -13.86 6.94 -1.40
CA ALA A 37 -13.07 7.89 -2.18
C ALA A 37 -11.82 7.22 -2.77
N PHE A 38 -11.10 6.43 -1.98
CA PHE A 38 -9.92 5.68 -2.44
C PHE A 38 -10.26 4.69 -3.55
N ASP A 39 -11.34 3.92 -3.40
CA ASP A 39 -11.77 2.93 -4.39
C ASP A 39 -12.19 3.57 -5.72
N ASN A 40 -12.72 4.79 -5.71
CA ASN A 40 -13.19 5.46 -6.93
C ASN A 40 -12.15 6.41 -7.55
N THR A 41 -11.08 6.73 -6.84
CA THR A 41 -10.02 7.62 -7.32
C THR A 41 -9.14 6.88 -8.34
N ASP A 42 -8.80 7.55 -9.45
CA ASP A 42 -7.86 7.03 -10.44
C ASP A 42 -6.39 7.17 -10.01
N TYR A 43 -5.49 6.55 -10.76
CA TYR A 43 -4.07 6.52 -10.41
C TYR A 43 -3.43 7.92 -10.35
N PRO A 44 -3.56 8.81 -11.37
CA PRO A 44 -2.98 10.15 -11.31
C PRO A 44 -3.55 10.99 -10.18
N SER A 45 -4.87 10.96 -9.96
CA SER A 45 -5.54 11.81 -8.96
C SER A 45 -5.18 11.41 -7.53
N LEU A 46 -4.97 10.10 -7.27
CA LEU A 46 -4.57 9.64 -5.93
C LEU A 46 -3.21 10.22 -5.52
N PHE A 47 -2.29 10.33 -6.46
CA PHE A 47 -0.92 10.78 -6.24
C PHE A 47 -0.69 12.26 -6.57
N ALA A 48 -1.75 13.00 -6.88
CA ALA A 48 -1.69 14.45 -7.08
C ALA A 48 -1.17 15.15 -5.81
N GLY A 49 -0.36 16.18 -5.99
CA GLY A 49 0.44 16.80 -4.93
C GLY A 49 -0.35 17.52 -3.83
N ASP A 50 -1.64 17.76 -4.01
CA ASP A 50 -2.50 18.41 -3.01
C ASP A 50 -3.23 17.40 -2.11
N GLY A 51 -3.19 16.10 -2.42
CA GLY A 51 -3.82 15.04 -1.63
C GLY A 51 -5.34 15.21 -1.47
N GLN A 52 -6.00 15.95 -2.36
CA GLN A 52 -7.42 16.29 -2.23
C GLN A 52 -8.32 15.06 -2.28
N ALA A 53 -7.94 14.05 -3.08
CA ALA A 53 -8.77 12.88 -3.33
C ALA A 53 -9.25 12.17 -2.05
N LEU A 54 -8.42 12.16 -0.99
CA LEU A 54 -8.72 11.47 0.28
C LEU A 54 -8.83 12.42 1.48
N GLN A 55 -8.80 13.74 1.29
CA GLN A 55 -8.64 14.70 2.38
C GLN A 55 -9.70 14.54 3.48
N ALA A 56 -10.94 14.23 3.10
CA ALA A 56 -12.05 14.06 4.03
C ALA A 56 -11.90 12.82 4.93
N ASP A 57 -11.32 11.73 4.41
CA ASP A 57 -11.33 10.41 5.06
C ASP A 57 -9.97 9.98 5.62
N ARG A 58 -8.88 10.55 5.11
CA ARG A 58 -7.52 10.26 5.55
C ARG A 58 -7.26 10.80 6.95
N VAL A 59 -6.82 9.93 7.85
CA VAL A 59 -6.44 10.29 9.23
C VAL A 59 -4.95 10.12 9.50
N ALA A 60 -4.26 9.28 8.73
CA ALA A 60 -2.80 9.19 8.75
C ALA A 60 -2.27 8.78 7.36
N GLU A 61 -1.00 9.10 7.11
CA GLU A 61 -0.28 8.76 5.88
C GLU A 61 1.18 8.44 6.20
N LYS A 62 1.77 7.50 5.45
CA LYS A 62 3.20 7.20 5.49
C LYS A 62 3.70 6.74 4.14
N ASP A 63 4.78 7.35 3.67
CA ASP A 63 5.48 6.95 2.46
C ASP A 63 6.70 6.07 2.80
N VAL A 64 6.84 4.96 2.08
CA VAL A 64 7.96 4.04 2.20
C VAL A 64 8.56 3.80 0.83
N ARG A 65 9.86 4.09 0.69
CA ARG A 65 10.61 3.73 -0.52
C ARG A 65 11.02 2.27 -0.42
N LEU A 66 10.74 1.50 -1.47
CA LEU A 66 11.18 0.11 -1.63
C LEU A 66 12.12 -0.01 -2.83
N ARG A 67 13.31 -0.55 -2.62
CA ARG A 67 14.25 -0.95 -3.68
C ARG A 67 14.00 -2.40 -4.11
N PRO A 68 14.40 -2.78 -5.34
CA PRO A 68 14.48 -4.18 -5.74
C PRO A 68 15.11 -5.08 -4.66
N GLY A 69 14.43 -6.18 -4.31
CA GLY A 69 14.87 -7.16 -3.31
C GLY A 69 14.74 -6.72 -1.84
N GLU A 70 14.33 -5.47 -1.56
CA GLU A 70 14.26 -4.92 -0.21
C GLU A 70 13.03 -5.44 0.55
N SER A 71 13.15 -5.59 1.86
CA SER A 71 12.01 -5.79 2.77
C SER A 71 12.06 -4.73 3.86
N VAL A 72 10.91 -4.09 4.12
CA VAL A 72 10.78 -3.00 5.10
C VAL A 72 9.60 -3.29 6.01
N THR A 73 9.88 -3.42 7.31
CA THR A 73 8.85 -3.45 8.34
C THR A 73 8.34 -2.04 8.60
N VAL A 74 7.02 -1.89 8.65
CA VAL A 74 6.36 -0.64 8.98
C VAL A 74 5.55 -0.83 10.25
N ASP A 75 6.03 -0.18 11.30
CA ASP A 75 5.28 0.04 12.53
C ASP A 75 4.85 1.51 12.57
N MET A 76 3.57 1.75 12.76
CA MET A 76 3.03 3.10 12.99
C MET A 76 1.84 3.06 13.94
N PRO A 77 1.56 4.14 14.69
CA PRO A 77 0.34 4.22 15.49
C PRO A 77 -0.90 3.98 14.62
N MET A 78 -1.84 3.18 15.12
CA MET A 78 -3.13 2.99 14.47
C MET A 78 -4.12 3.98 15.07
N GLU A 79 -4.59 4.91 14.22
CA GLU A 79 -5.58 5.89 14.62
C GLU A 79 -6.88 5.21 15.05
N THR A 80 -7.51 5.79 16.07
CA THR A 80 -8.72 5.20 16.67
C THR A 80 -9.91 5.28 15.73
N SER A 81 -10.00 6.33 14.92
CA SER A 81 -11.04 6.56 13.92
C SER A 81 -10.83 5.77 12.62
N ALA A 82 -9.64 5.26 12.36
CA ALA A 82 -9.33 4.51 11.13
C ALA A 82 -10.03 3.15 11.10
N GLN A 83 -10.84 2.92 10.07
CA GLN A 83 -11.50 1.63 9.80
C GLN A 83 -10.81 0.83 8.69
N PHE A 84 -10.02 1.51 7.86
CA PHE A 84 -9.32 0.91 6.73
C PHE A 84 -7.85 1.31 6.71
N VAL A 85 -7.02 0.39 6.24
CA VAL A 85 -5.63 0.64 5.84
C VAL A 85 -5.56 0.44 4.34
N ALA A 86 -5.35 1.53 3.60
CA ALA A 86 -5.19 1.49 2.15
C ALA A 86 -3.70 1.59 1.81
N VAL A 87 -3.25 0.78 0.86
CA VAL A 87 -1.85 0.72 0.43
C VAL A 87 -1.82 0.88 -1.08
N ALA A 88 -1.05 1.86 -1.57
CA ALA A 88 -0.92 2.13 -3.00
C ALA A 88 0.55 2.30 -3.38
N ALA A 89 0.96 1.68 -4.48
CA ALA A 89 2.33 1.76 -4.99
C ALA A 89 2.40 2.64 -6.24
N MET A 90 3.42 3.50 -6.27
CA MET A 90 3.69 4.42 -7.37
C MET A 90 4.52 3.72 -8.46
N PHE A 91 3.94 2.73 -9.14
CA PHE A 91 4.57 2.03 -10.25
C PHE A 91 4.71 2.90 -11.51
N ILE A 92 5.73 2.61 -12.32
CA ILE A 92 6.01 3.32 -13.57
C ILE A 92 5.00 2.97 -14.68
N ASP A 93 4.46 1.75 -14.63
CA ASP A 93 3.50 1.23 -15.60
C ASP A 93 2.49 0.29 -14.89
N PRO A 94 1.56 0.85 -14.08
CA PRO A 94 0.57 0.08 -13.34
C PRO A 94 -0.49 -0.54 -14.25
N ASP A 95 -0.93 -1.76 -13.93
CA ASP A 95 -2.10 -2.35 -14.59
C ASP A 95 -3.39 -1.72 -14.03
N LEU A 96 -3.93 -0.74 -14.77
CA LEU A 96 -5.16 -0.04 -14.41
C LEU A 96 -6.43 -0.87 -14.65
N THR A 97 -6.35 -1.93 -15.46
CA THR A 97 -7.50 -2.80 -15.74
C THR A 97 -7.70 -3.80 -14.61
N GLN A 98 -6.62 -4.41 -14.14
CA GLN A 98 -6.64 -5.31 -12.98
C GLN A 98 -6.62 -4.55 -11.64
N ASN A 99 -6.32 -3.25 -11.66
CA ASN A 99 -6.27 -2.39 -10.47
C ASN A 99 -5.33 -2.93 -9.38
N SER A 100 -4.25 -3.58 -9.80
CA SER A 100 -3.35 -4.34 -8.92
C SER A 100 -2.29 -3.49 -8.23
N TRP A 101 -2.27 -2.19 -8.50
CA TRP A 101 -1.34 -1.22 -7.93
C TRP A 101 -1.73 -0.75 -6.52
N ARG A 102 -2.89 -1.18 -6.01
CA ARG A 102 -3.41 -0.83 -4.69
C ARG A 102 -4.12 -1.98 -4.00
N LEU A 103 -4.22 -1.90 -2.68
CA LEU A 103 -4.91 -2.85 -1.80
C LEU A 103 -5.61 -2.08 -0.68
N VAL A 104 -6.68 -2.66 -0.13
CA VAL A 104 -7.35 -2.16 1.07
C VAL A 104 -7.51 -3.31 2.04
N LEU A 105 -7.15 -3.07 3.30
CA LEU A 105 -7.38 -3.96 4.42
C LEU A 105 -8.38 -3.31 5.38
N THR A 106 -9.34 -4.08 5.86
CA THR A 106 -10.22 -3.65 6.93
C THR A 106 -9.53 -3.81 8.28
N ARG A 107 -9.98 -3.07 9.28
CA ARG A 107 -9.36 -3.09 10.63
C ARG A 107 -9.38 -4.48 11.28
N ASP A 108 -10.36 -5.32 10.98
CA ASP A 108 -10.51 -6.69 11.47
C ASP A 108 -9.60 -7.70 10.76
N GLU A 109 -9.10 -7.39 9.56
CA GLU A 109 -8.09 -8.18 8.86
C GLU A 109 -6.66 -7.97 9.39
N LEU A 110 -6.49 -7.07 10.36
CA LEU A 110 -5.21 -6.71 10.97
C LEU A 110 -5.01 -7.44 12.30
N ASP A 111 -3.76 -7.83 12.55
CA ASP A 111 -3.37 -8.54 13.76
C ASP A 111 -2.50 -7.63 14.65
N PRO A 112 -2.75 -7.56 15.96
CA PRO A 112 -2.03 -6.67 16.87
C PRO A 112 -0.58 -7.09 17.14
N ALA A 113 -0.16 -8.29 16.73
CA ALA A 113 1.18 -8.81 16.95
C ALA A 113 1.86 -9.28 15.66
N ARG A 114 1.10 -9.66 14.63
CA ARG A 114 1.64 -10.20 13.38
C ARG A 114 1.50 -9.21 12.23
N PRO A 115 2.57 -8.90 11.48
CA PRO A 115 2.46 -8.01 10.33
C PRO A 115 1.67 -8.66 9.19
N ARG A 116 0.92 -7.84 8.45
CA ARG A 116 0.42 -8.24 7.11
C ARG A 116 1.57 -8.09 6.12
N ILE A 117 1.81 -9.15 5.34
CA ILE A 117 2.85 -9.15 4.31
C ILE A 117 2.24 -8.69 2.99
N ILE A 118 2.79 -7.61 2.45
CA ILE A 118 2.43 -7.07 1.14
C ILE A 118 3.66 -7.18 0.26
N GLU A 119 3.57 -7.98 -0.80
CA GLU A 119 4.62 -8.13 -1.79
C GLU A 119 4.38 -7.16 -2.96
N ALA A 120 5.42 -6.41 -3.33
CA ALA A 120 5.50 -5.66 -4.56
C ALA A 120 6.37 -6.45 -5.55
N SER A 121 5.81 -6.79 -6.70
CA SER A 121 6.49 -7.56 -7.75
C SER A 121 6.02 -7.08 -9.10
N GLN A 122 6.93 -6.93 -10.07
CA GLN A 122 6.62 -6.25 -11.33
C GLN A 122 5.95 -4.90 -11.02
N ASN A 123 4.78 -4.62 -11.60
CA ASN A 123 4.04 -3.39 -11.37
C ASN A 123 2.73 -3.63 -10.60
N GLN A 124 2.75 -4.58 -9.65
CA GLN A 124 1.59 -4.96 -8.85
C GLN A 124 1.94 -5.18 -7.38
N LEU A 125 0.92 -5.04 -6.54
CA LEU A 125 0.91 -5.42 -5.13
C LEU A 125 0.13 -6.73 -4.94
N THR A 126 0.58 -7.55 -4.00
CA THR A 126 -0.10 -8.79 -3.62
C THR A 126 -0.10 -8.92 -2.11
N LEU A 127 -1.29 -9.15 -1.55
CA LEU A 127 -1.46 -9.41 -0.13
C LEU A 127 -1.32 -10.90 0.13
N HIS A 128 -0.35 -11.28 0.97
CA HIS A 128 -0.22 -12.68 1.36
C HIS A 128 -1.30 -13.05 2.38
N PRO A 129 -1.84 -14.28 2.32
CA PRO A 129 -2.66 -14.80 3.41
C PRO A 129 -1.82 -14.90 4.68
N PHE A 130 -2.47 -14.83 5.84
CA PHE A 130 -1.81 -15.30 7.05
C PHE A 130 -1.41 -16.76 6.84
N LYS A 131 -0.15 -17.12 7.12
CA LYS A 131 0.24 -18.53 7.14
C LYS A 131 -0.65 -19.23 8.16
N GLU A 132 -1.40 -20.24 7.72
CA GLU A 132 -2.05 -21.19 8.61
C GLU A 132 -0.94 -21.89 9.42
N LYS A 133 -1.23 -22.14 10.69
CA LYS A 133 -0.31 -22.84 11.60
C LYS A 133 -0.23 -24.31 11.27
#